data_AF-A6RBW5-F1
#
_entry.id   AF-A6RBW5-F1
#
_cell.length_a   1.000
_cell.length_b   1.000
_cell.length_c   1.000
_cell.angle_alpha   90.00
_cell.angle_beta   90.00
_cell.angle_gamma   90.00
#
_symmetry.space_group_name_H-M   'P 1'
#
loop_
_entity.id
_entity.type
_entity.pdbx_description
1 polymer ?
#
loop_
_entity_poly.entity_id
_entity_poly.type
_entity_poly.pdbx_seq_one_letter_code
_entity_poly.pdbx_strand_id
1 'polypeptide(L)'
;MKCGALKDTHPDDLLIALLTAVRERSNLDPSLVEDVCVGNVSAPSAPYASRSAVLVAGYPPSQKPCSITPLLGHTSENVAGQFNISREKMDDFAARSHQRAELAQKSGWVVDEIAPIRVKVKDPKTGQVREVVADRDDGIRYGTTAESLAKVRPAFSQWKPGRTTGGNASQITGGAAAVLMMKRSRALELEQPIIIKFCGATVACLEPRIMGIGPTLAIPKMMKKLNL
;
A
#
# COMPACT_ATOMS: atom_id res chain seq x y z
N MET A 1 18.87 0.48 10.24
CA MET A 1 17.46 0.69 9.81
C MET A 1 16.56 0.23 10.94
N LYS A 2 15.55 1.01 11.31
CA LYS A 2 14.50 0.54 12.23
C LYS A 2 13.61 -0.40 11.42
N CYS A 3 13.56 -1.68 11.80
CA CYS A 3 12.65 -2.64 11.16
C CYS A 3 11.23 -2.41 11.69
N GLY A 4 10.23 -2.60 10.82
CA GLY A 4 8.83 -2.41 11.17
C GLY A 4 8.25 -3.53 12.05
N ALA A 5 7.03 -3.32 12.55
CA ALA A 5 6.33 -4.28 13.41
C ALA A 5 6.01 -5.60 12.69
N LEU A 6 5.83 -5.57 11.37
CA LEU A 6 5.49 -6.74 10.54
C LEU A 6 6.70 -7.53 10.03
N LYS A 7 7.92 -7.23 10.50
CA LYS A 7 9.17 -7.79 9.94
C LYS A 7 9.28 -9.32 10.02
N ASP A 8 8.63 -9.92 11.02
CA ASP A 8 8.64 -11.37 11.26
C ASP A 8 7.28 -12.02 10.94
N THR A 9 6.34 -11.26 10.35
CA THR A 9 4.99 -11.72 10.01
C THR A 9 4.97 -12.26 8.59
N HIS A 10 4.48 -13.49 8.41
CA HIS A 10 4.33 -14.05 7.07
C HIS A 10 3.16 -13.38 6.33
N PRO A 11 3.23 -13.17 5.00
CA PRO A 11 2.13 -12.59 4.24
C PRO A 11 0.78 -13.29 4.43
N ASP A 12 0.79 -14.61 4.65
CA ASP A 12 -0.41 -15.41 4.89
C ASP A 12 -1.10 -15.01 6.19
N ASP A 13 -0.34 -14.87 7.28
CA ASP A 13 -0.87 -14.46 8.59
C ASP A 13 -1.49 -13.06 8.50
N LEU A 14 -0.85 -12.17 7.73
CA LEU A 14 -1.33 -10.81 7.50
C LEU A 14 -2.65 -10.81 6.72
N LEU A 15 -2.74 -11.63 5.67
CA LEU A 15 -3.95 -11.75 4.86
C LEU A 15 -5.09 -12.43 5.64
N ILE A 16 -4.80 -13.46 6.46
CA ILE A 16 -5.77 -14.10 7.34
C ILE A 16 -6.33 -13.09 8.34
N ALA A 17 -5.47 -12.32 9.01
CA ALA A 17 -5.90 -11.32 9.98
C ALA A 17 -6.78 -10.24 9.33
N LEU A 18 -6.40 -9.76 8.15
CA LEU A 18 -7.16 -8.78 7.39
C LEU A 18 -8.53 -9.32 6.97
N LEU A 19 -8.58 -10.50 6.35
CA LEU A 19 -9.83 -11.11 5.89
C LEU A 19 -10.76 -11.44 7.07
N THR A 20 -10.19 -11.86 8.21
CA THR A 20 -10.94 -12.06 9.46
C THR A 20 -11.55 -10.74 9.95
N ALA A 21 -10.79 -9.64 9.93
CA ALA A 21 -11.29 -8.33 10.30
C ALA A 21 -12.41 -7.84 9.35
N VAL A 22 -12.30 -8.11 8.05
CA VAL A 22 -13.37 -7.79 7.08
C VAL A 22 -14.64 -8.60 7.37
N ARG A 23 -14.51 -9.89 7.66
CA ARG A 23 -15.64 -10.75 8.03
C ARG A 23 -16.35 -10.23 9.28
N GLU A 24 -15.58 -9.93 10.32
CA GLU A 24 -16.11 -9.43 11.60
C GLU A 24 -16.76 -8.05 11.45
N ARG A 25 -16.15 -7.13 10.69
CA ARG A 25 -16.70 -5.77 10.48
C ARG A 25 -17.92 -5.74 9.55
N SER A 26 -17.98 -6.63 8.55
CA SER A 26 -19.11 -6.67 7.61
C SER A 26 -20.32 -7.43 8.14
N ASN A 27 -20.13 -8.31 9.13
CA ASN A 27 -21.18 -9.19 9.65
C ASN A 27 -21.93 -9.97 8.54
N LEU A 28 -21.20 -10.35 7.49
CA LEU A 28 -21.72 -11.11 6.36
C LEU A 28 -21.35 -12.57 6.51
N ASP A 29 -22.26 -13.44 6.07
CA ASP A 29 -21.94 -14.84 5.85
C ASP A 29 -20.88 -14.94 4.74
N PRO A 30 -19.67 -15.50 5.03
CA PRO A 30 -18.62 -15.70 4.04
C PRO A 30 -19.05 -16.51 2.82
N SER A 31 -20.07 -17.36 2.96
CA SER A 31 -20.60 -18.17 1.85
C SER A 31 -21.18 -17.32 0.71
N LEU A 32 -21.55 -16.08 1.00
CA LEU A 32 -22.09 -15.12 0.03
C LEU A 32 -21.01 -14.47 -0.84
N VAL A 33 -19.73 -14.62 -0.49
CA VAL A 33 -18.62 -14.08 -1.28
C VAL A 33 -18.34 -15.00 -2.46
N GLU A 34 -18.65 -14.54 -3.66
CA GLU A 34 -18.50 -15.32 -4.89
C GLU A 34 -17.05 -15.36 -5.39
N ASP A 35 -16.24 -14.33 -5.09
CA ASP A 35 -14.87 -14.20 -5.58
C ASP A 35 -13.97 -13.40 -4.62
N VAL A 36 -12.72 -13.85 -4.45
CA VAL A 36 -11.66 -13.13 -3.73
C VAL A 36 -10.46 -12.92 -4.65
N CYS A 37 -10.25 -11.68 -5.07
CA CYS A 37 -9.10 -11.29 -5.89
C CYS A 37 -7.97 -10.72 -5.02
N VAL A 38 -6.82 -11.40 -5.00
CA VAL A 38 -5.65 -10.99 -4.21
C VAL A 38 -4.54 -10.49 -5.14
N GLY A 39 -4.25 -9.18 -5.05
CA GLY A 39 -3.12 -8.57 -5.72
C GLY A 39 -1.84 -8.76 -4.90
N ASN A 40 -0.83 -9.40 -5.48
CA ASN A 40 0.50 -9.53 -4.87
C ASN A 40 1.60 -9.37 -5.92
N VAL A 41 2.62 -8.60 -5.58
CA VAL A 41 3.77 -8.36 -6.46
C VAL A 41 4.98 -9.21 -6.07
N SER A 42 5.37 -9.19 -4.79
CA SER A 42 6.69 -9.65 -4.34
C SER A 42 6.71 -10.97 -3.57
N ALA A 43 5.60 -11.41 -2.96
CA ALA A 43 5.61 -12.67 -2.21
C ALA A 43 5.82 -13.87 -3.17
N PRO A 44 6.79 -14.76 -2.90
CA PRO A 44 6.95 -16.00 -3.66
C PRO A 44 5.73 -16.90 -3.46
N SER A 45 5.36 -17.70 -4.47
CA SER A 45 4.23 -18.63 -4.40
C SER A 45 2.89 -18.00 -3.99
N ALA A 46 2.72 -16.70 -4.25
CA ALA A 46 1.52 -15.93 -3.93
C ALA A 46 0.17 -16.60 -4.28
N PRO A 47 0.00 -17.34 -5.39
CA PRO A 47 -1.25 -18.05 -5.64
C PRO A 47 -1.62 -19.06 -4.55
N TYR A 48 -0.63 -19.77 -3.99
CA TYR A 48 -0.84 -20.79 -2.96
C TYR A 48 -1.04 -20.17 -1.58
N ALA A 49 -0.19 -19.20 -1.24
CA ALA A 49 -0.27 -18.36 -0.04
C ALA A 49 -1.65 -17.69 0.09
N SER A 50 -2.08 -17.00 -0.97
CA SER A 50 -3.37 -16.32 -1.02
C SER A 50 -4.54 -17.30 -0.87
N ARG A 51 -4.47 -18.46 -1.54
CA ARG A 51 -5.51 -19.49 -1.45
C ARG A 51 -5.63 -20.07 -0.05
N SER A 52 -4.51 -20.40 0.59
CA SER A 52 -4.49 -20.91 1.96
C SER A 52 -5.09 -19.90 2.95
N ALA A 53 -4.72 -18.62 2.82
CA ALA A 53 -5.24 -17.55 3.66
C ALA A 53 -6.77 -17.36 3.51
N VAL A 54 -7.28 -17.39 2.27
CA VAL A 54 -8.72 -17.30 1.97
C VAL A 54 -9.50 -18.45 2.61
N LEU A 55 -8.98 -19.67 2.52
CA LEU A 55 -9.60 -20.86 3.13
C LEU A 55 -9.61 -20.79 4.65
N VAL A 56 -8.49 -20.39 5.27
CA VAL A 56 -8.40 -20.24 6.74
C VAL A 56 -9.33 -19.12 7.23
N ALA A 57 -9.51 -18.06 6.44
CA ALA A 57 -10.46 -16.99 6.75
C ALA A 57 -11.94 -17.39 6.56
N GLY A 58 -12.22 -18.55 5.97
CA GLY A 58 -13.57 -19.10 5.78
C GLY A 58 -14.26 -18.72 4.47
N TYR A 59 -13.54 -18.17 3.50
CA TYR A 59 -14.08 -17.79 2.19
C TYR A 59 -13.93 -18.93 1.16
N PRO A 60 -14.83 -19.03 0.15
CA PRO A 60 -14.74 -20.06 -0.87
C PRO A 60 -13.57 -19.84 -1.85
N PRO A 61 -13.08 -20.90 -2.51
CA PRO A 61 -11.90 -20.82 -3.37
C PRO A 61 -12.20 -20.21 -4.74
N SER A 62 -11.58 -19.08 -5.07
CA SER A 62 -11.56 -18.50 -6.43
C SER A 62 -10.20 -17.84 -6.75
N GLN A 63 -9.86 -17.69 -8.03
CA GLN A 63 -8.47 -17.49 -8.53
C GLN A 63 -8.29 -16.23 -9.40
N LYS A 64 -7.15 -15.53 -9.21
CA LYS A 64 -6.06 -15.24 -10.20
C LYS A 64 -5.12 -14.12 -9.72
N PRO A 65 -3.84 -14.39 -9.40
CA PRO A 65 -2.85 -13.34 -9.09
C PRO A 65 -2.06 -12.88 -10.32
N CYS A 66 -1.63 -11.61 -10.35
CA CYS A 66 -0.80 -10.99 -11.38
C CYS A 66 0.41 -10.29 -10.73
N SER A 67 1.62 -10.53 -11.24
CA SER A 67 2.87 -9.92 -10.74
C SER A 67 3.64 -9.23 -11.88
N ILE A 68 4.17 -8.03 -11.62
CA ILE A 68 5.11 -7.29 -12.46
C ILE A 68 6.17 -6.61 -11.57
N THR A 69 7.45 -6.70 -11.93
CA THR A 69 8.52 -5.93 -11.25
C THR A 69 9.43 -5.26 -12.28
N PRO A 70 9.51 -3.91 -12.32
CA PRO A 70 10.62 -3.22 -12.97
C PRO A 70 11.50 -2.44 -11.98
N LEU A 71 12.72 -2.10 -12.42
CA LEU A 71 13.73 -1.30 -11.70
C LEU A 71 13.24 0.16 -11.52
N LEU A 72 12.48 0.44 -10.45
CA LEU A 72 11.74 1.70 -10.29
C LEU A 72 12.64 2.93 -10.11
N GLY A 73 13.77 2.79 -9.40
CA GLY A 73 14.66 3.91 -9.07
C GLY A 73 15.26 4.63 -10.27
N HIS A 74 15.61 3.89 -11.33
CA HIS A 74 16.21 4.48 -12.54
C HIS A 74 15.19 5.35 -13.29
N THR A 75 13.94 4.89 -13.35
CA THR A 75 12.86 5.63 -14.00
C THR A 75 12.53 6.93 -13.26
N SER A 76 12.70 6.97 -11.93
CA SER A 76 12.58 8.20 -11.12
C SER A 76 13.59 9.26 -11.57
N GLU A 77 14.86 8.88 -11.73
CA GLU A 77 15.90 9.81 -12.22
C GLU A 77 15.62 10.27 -13.65
N ASN A 78 15.14 9.39 -14.52
CA ASN A 78 14.79 9.73 -15.90
C ASN A 78 13.64 10.74 -15.96
N VAL A 79 12.57 10.53 -15.20
CA VAL A 79 11.45 11.47 -15.09
C VAL A 79 11.95 12.81 -14.53
N ALA A 80 12.73 12.79 -13.45
CA ALA A 80 13.26 14.01 -12.86
C ALA A 80 14.16 14.80 -13.83
N GLY A 81 15.00 14.10 -14.61
CA GLY A 81 15.84 14.70 -15.64
C GLY A 81 15.03 15.26 -16.81
N GLN A 82 14.13 14.47 -17.38
CA GLN A 82 13.36 14.83 -18.57
C GLN A 82 12.37 15.97 -18.32
N PHE A 83 11.78 16.04 -17.12
CA PHE A 83 10.80 17.07 -16.75
C PHE A 83 11.39 18.13 -15.81
N ASN A 84 12.71 18.18 -15.66
CA ASN A 84 13.45 19.16 -14.87
C ASN A 84 12.92 19.33 -13.42
N ILE A 85 12.67 18.21 -12.75
CA ILE A 85 12.25 18.18 -11.35
C ILE A 85 13.50 18.28 -10.48
N SER A 86 13.60 19.37 -9.72
CA SER A 86 14.75 19.60 -8.84
C SER A 86 14.69 18.71 -7.59
N ARG A 87 15.87 18.44 -7.01
CA ARG A 87 15.99 17.73 -5.74
C ARG A 87 15.19 18.42 -4.62
N GLU A 88 15.23 19.74 -4.58
CA GLU A 88 14.49 20.56 -3.63
C GLU A 88 12.97 20.33 -3.72
N LYS A 89 12.40 20.28 -4.93
CA LYS A 89 10.97 19.98 -5.13
C LYS A 89 10.60 18.58 -4.64
N MET A 90 11.48 17.59 -4.84
CA MET A 90 11.27 16.23 -4.36
C MET A 90 11.28 16.16 -2.84
N ASP A 91 12.24 16.82 -2.20
CA ASP A 91 12.39 16.84 -0.74
C ASP A 91 11.26 17.65 -0.07
N ASP A 92 10.85 18.78 -0.65
CA ASP A 92 9.68 19.55 -0.17
C ASP A 92 8.40 18.70 -0.21
N PHE A 93 8.16 17.99 -1.31
CA PHE A 93 7.00 17.12 -1.45
C PHE A 93 7.01 16.00 -0.40
N ALA A 94 8.16 15.36 -0.17
CA ALA A 94 8.31 14.30 0.81
C ALA A 94 8.13 14.81 2.25
N ALA A 95 8.65 16.00 2.58
CA ALA A 95 8.44 16.63 3.88
C ALA A 95 6.95 16.91 4.12
N ARG A 96 6.25 17.51 3.15
CA ARG A 96 4.79 17.74 3.23
C ARG A 96 4.00 16.45 3.37
N SER A 97 4.42 15.37 2.71
CA SER A 97 3.80 14.05 2.85
C SER A 97 3.90 13.54 4.30
N HIS A 98 5.09 13.57 4.90
CA HIS A 98 5.29 13.17 6.29
C HIS A 98 4.53 14.05 7.29
N GLN A 99 4.49 15.37 7.07
CA GLN A 99 3.76 16.30 7.94
C GLN A 99 2.25 16.05 7.92
N ARG A 100 1.67 15.76 6.74
CA ARG A 100 0.25 15.40 6.62
C ARG A 100 -0.06 14.07 7.30
N ALA A 101 0.80 13.06 7.09
CA ALA A 101 0.64 11.77 7.74
C ALA A 101 0.78 11.87 9.28
N GLU A 102 1.73 12.67 9.76
CA GLU A 102 1.89 12.96 11.19
C GLU A 102 0.63 13.61 11.77
N LEU A 103 0.07 14.61 11.07
CA LEU A 103 -1.18 15.26 11.48
C LEU A 103 -2.35 14.26 11.51
N ALA A 104 -2.53 13.46 10.45
CA ALA A 104 -3.61 12.49 10.36
C ALA A 104 -3.54 11.44 11.47
N GLN A 105 -2.35 10.90 11.75
CA GLN A 105 -2.16 9.92 12.80
C GLN A 105 -2.35 10.52 14.21
N LYS A 106 -1.85 11.74 14.46
CA LYS A 106 -2.08 12.42 15.75
C LYS A 106 -3.55 12.80 15.97
N SER A 107 -4.26 13.11 14.90
CA SER A 107 -5.68 13.49 14.93
C SER A 107 -6.63 12.30 14.89
N GLY A 108 -6.11 11.07 14.77
CA GLY A 108 -6.91 9.85 14.75
C GLY A 108 -7.68 9.58 13.45
N TRP A 109 -7.37 10.28 12.35
CA TRP A 109 -8.12 10.17 11.08
C TRP A 109 -8.06 8.79 10.44
N VAL A 110 -6.98 8.04 10.72
CA VAL A 110 -6.72 6.71 10.13
C VAL A 110 -7.19 5.55 11.03
N VAL A 111 -7.76 5.83 12.19
CA VAL A 111 -8.13 4.80 13.18
C VAL A 111 -9.21 3.87 12.62
N ASP A 112 -10.17 4.42 11.87
CA ASP A 112 -11.31 3.65 11.34
C ASP A 112 -10.88 2.67 10.23
N GLU A 113 -9.89 3.04 9.41
CA GLU A 113 -9.42 2.23 8.27
C GLU A 113 -8.42 1.14 8.68
N ILE A 114 -7.70 1.30 9.80
CA ILE A 114 -6.72 0.32 10.26
C ILE A 114 -7.41 -0.80 11.04
N ALA A 115 -7.17 -2.05 10.63
CA ALA A 115 -7.50 -3.23 11.42
C ALA A 115 -6.31 -3.57 12.33
N PRO A 116 -6.44 -3.55 13.67
CA PRO A 116 -5.35 -3.91 14.57
C PRO A 116 -4.98 -5.40 14.43
N ILE A 117 -3.70 -5.70 14.22
CA ILE A 117 -3.23 -7.08 14.04
C ILE A 117 -2.25 -7.44 15.16
N ARG A 118 -2.49 -8.56 15.84
CA ARG A 118 -1.55 -9.12 16.82
C ARG A 118 -0.44 -9.86 16.08
N VAL A 119 0.79 -9.40 16.25
CA VAL A 119 1.96 -9.97 15.59
C VAL A 119 3.04 -10.35 16.59
N LYS A 120 3.81 -11.37 16.24
CA LYS A 120 4.98 -11.80 17.02
C LYS A 120 6.23 -11.16 16.43
N VAL A 121 6.95 -10.41 17.24
CA VAL A 121 8.18 -9.73 16.86
C VAL A 121 9.34 -10.32 17.64
N LYS A 122 10.36 -10.80 16.92
CA LYS A 122 11.59 -11.32 17.50
C LYS A 122 12.58 -10.17 17.70
N ASP A 123 13.00 -9.95 18.94
CA ASP A 123 14.06 -9.00 19.23
C ASP A 123 15.39 -9.50 18.61
N PRO A 124 16.02 -8.74 17.71
CA PRO A 124 17.25 -9.16 17.06
C PRO A 124 18.45 -9.27 18.01
N LYS A 125 18.42 -8.60 19.18
CA LYS A 125 19.52 -8.62 20.16
C LYS A 125 19.36 -9.73 21.19
N THR A 126 18.13 -9.95 21.67
CA THR A 126 17.86 -10.90 22.77
C THR A 126 17.28 -12.23 22.30
N GLY A 127 16.79 -12.30 21.05
CA GLY A 127 16.10 -13.47 20.53
C GLY A 127 14.71 -13.71 21.13
N GLN A 128 14.28 -12.89 22.10
CA GLN A 128 12.98 -13.00 22.75
C GLN A 128 11.87 -12.63 21.76
N VAL A 129 10.82 -13.46 21.73
CA VAL A 129 9.60 -13.18 20.95
C VAL A 129 8.63 -12.43 21.84
N ARG A 130 8.15 -11.28 21.37
CA ARG A 130 7.12 -10.49 22.04
C ARG A 130 5.91 -10.33 21.14
N GLU A 131 4.73 -10.35 21.74
CA GLU A 131 3.50 -10.04 21.03
C GLU A 131 3.30 -8.52 21.03
N VAL A 132 3.03 -7.97 19.85
CA VAL A 132 2.83 -6.54 19.61
C VAL A 132 1.53 -6.39 18.82
N VAL A 133 0.72 -5.40 19.17
CA VAL A 133 -0.43 -5.02 18.33
C VAL A 133 0.04 -3.98 17.34
N ALA A 134 0.00 -4.31 16.05
CA ALA A 134 0.21 -3.37 14.96
C ALA A 134 -1.12 -2.64 14.69
N ASP A 135 -1.26 -1.44 15.24
CA ASP A 135 -2.46 -0.59 15.19
C ASP A 135 -2.24 0.78 14.53
N ARG A 136 -1.04 1.02 13.99
CA ARG A 136 -0.61 2.30 13.43
C ARG A 136 0.50 2.14 12.42
N ASP A 137 0.69 3.14 11.57
CA ASP A 137 1.78 3.18 10.62
C ASP A 137 3.12 3.50 11.32
N ASP A 138 4.10 2.62 11.15
CA ASP A 138 5.45 2.79 11.70
C ASP A 138 6.44 3.48 10.74
N GLY A 139 5.97 3.81 9.54
CA GLY A 139 6.75 4.48 8.49
C GLY A 139 6.85 6.00 8.64
N ILE A 140 5.95 6.62 9.40
CA ILE A 140 5.91 8.07 9.57
C ILE A 140 7.12 8.54 10.40
N ARG A 141 7.82 9.57 9.94
CA ARG A 141 8.95 10.20 10.63
C ARG A 141 8.52 11.59 11.08
N TYR A 142 8.24 11.72 12.38
CA TYR A 142 7.71 12.96 12.94
C TYR A 142 8.74 14.07 12.87
N GLY A 143 8.30 15.29 12.54
CA GLY A 143 9.18 16.45 12.40
C GLY A 143 10.07 16.43 11.16
N THR A 144 9.73 15.64 10.13
CA THR A 144 10.48 15.67 8.85
C THR A 144 10.35 17.04 8.18
N THR A 145 11.49 17.64 7.84
CA THR A 145 11.58 18.91 7.10
C THR A 145 12.39 18.77 5.82
N ALA A 146 12.22 19.68 4.87
CA ALA A 146 13.01 19.71 3.63
C ALA A 146 14.52 19.82 3.93
N GLU A 147 14.93 20.59 4.93
CA GLU A 147 16.33 20.75 5.35
C GLU A 147 16.90 19.45 5.92
N SER A 148 16.09 18.67 6.63
CA SER A 148 16.49 17.36 7.13
C SER A 148 16.69 16.36 5.99
N LEU A 149 15.82 16.41 4.97
CA LEU A 149 15.85 15.54 3.80
C LEU A 149 17.00 15.88 2.85
N ALA A 150 17.37 17.16 2.73
CA ALA A 150 18.49 17.61 1.92
C ALA A 150 19.84 16.96 2.32
N LYS A 151 19.97 16.58 3.60
CA LYS A 151 21.15 15.89 4.15
C LYS A 151 21.22 14.40 3.78
N VAL A 152 20.13 13.83 3.26
CA VAL A 152 20.06 12.41 2.89
C VAL A 152 20.84 12.17 1.61
N ARG A 153 21.71 11.16 1.63
CA ARG A 153 22.52 10.75 0.48
C ARG A 153 21.64 10.18 -0.64
N PRO A 154 22.01 10.36 -1.92
CA PRO A 154 21.38 9.69 -3.04
C PRO A 154 21.33 8.18 -2.84
N ALA A 155 20.17 7.57 -3.09
CA ALA A 155 19.97 6.13 -2.98
C ALA A 155 20.72 5.37 -4.08
N PHE A 156 20.93 6.02 -5.22
CA PHE A 156 21.59 5.46 -6.40
C PHE A 156 22.81 6.30 -6.77
N SER A 157 23.92 6.08 -6.06
CA SER A 157 25.15 6.85 -6.24
C SER A 157 25.76 6.76 -7.64
N GLN A 158 25.45 5.69 -8.37
CA GLN A 158 25.87 5.43 -9.74
C GLN A 158 25.17 6.32 -10.78
N TRP A 159 24.03 6.92 -10.45
CA TRP A 159 23.29 7.79 -11.36
C TRP A 159 23.50 9.25 -10.96
N LYS A 160 23.93 10.07 -11.92
CA LYS A 160 24.18 11.50 -11.71
C LYS A 160 23.32 12.33 -12.67
N PRO A 161 22.74 13.43 -12.18
CA PRO A 161 22.76 13.89 -10.78
C PRO A 161 21.79 13.05 -9.93
N GLY A 162 22.23 12.59 -8.76
CA GLY A 162 21.45 11.67 -7.90
C GLY A 162 20.40 12.43 -7.08
N ARG A 163 19.17 12.52 -7.59
CA ARG A 163 18.08 13.27 -6.94
C ARG A 163 17.24 12.40 -6.01
N THR A 164 17.10 11.12 -6.33
CA THR A 164 16.31 10.15 -5.56
C THR A 164 17.09 9.70 -4.33
N THR A 165 16.45 9.75 -3.17
CA THR A 165 17.00 9.35 -1.87
C THR A 165 16.02 8.46 -1.13
N GLY A 166 16.47 7.80 -0.06
CA GLY A 166 15.56 7.09 0.85
C GLY A 166 14.60 8.01 1.61
N GLY A 167 14.80 9.33 1.57
CA GLY A 167 13.95 10.32 2.21
C GLY A 167 12.85 10.89 1.31
N ASN A 168 13.04 10.83 -0.02
CA ASN A 168 12.07 11.31 -1.02
C ASN A 168 11.50 10.20 -1.92
N ALA A 169 11.79 8.94 -1.60
CA ALA A 169 11.19 7.75 -2.19
C ALA A 169 10.25 7.06 -1.19
N SER A 170 9.31 6.26 -1.71
CA SER A 170 8.46 5.43 -0.87
C SER A 170 9.29 4.41 -0.07
N GLN A 171 8.93 4.21 1.19
CA GLN A 171 9.55 3.19 2.02
C GLN A 171 9.10 1.80 1.55
N ILE A 172 9.95 0.78 1.79
CA ILE A 172 9.54 -0.61 1.65
C ILE A 172 8.77 -0.99 2.92
N THR A 173 7.51 -1.37 2.75
CA THR A 173 6.60 -1.65 3.86
C THR A 173 5.96 -3.03 3.69
N GLY A 174 5.71 -3.70 4.81
CA GLY A 174 4.74 -4.81 4.85
C GLY A 174 3.35 -4.25 5.13
N GLY A 175 2.32 -4.81 4.50
CA GLY A 175 0.95 -4.35 4.66
C GLY A 175 0.00 -5.13 3.77
N ALA A 176 -1.28 -5.13 4.12
CA ALA A 176 -2.36 -5.70 3.31
C ALA A 176 -3.59 -4.80 3.44
N ALA A 177 -4.41 -4.77 2.38
CA ALA A 177 -5.66 -4.02 2.36
C ALA A 177 -6.73 -4.84 1.62
N ALA A 178 -7.98 -4.69 2.02
CA ALA A 178 -9.11 -5.39 1.43
C ALA A 178 -10.27 -4.41 1.21
N VAL A 179 -10.99 -4.60 0.11
CA VAL A 179 -12.21 -3.85 -0.19
C VAL A 179 -13.30 -4.87 -0.48
N LEU A 180 -14.37 -4.83 0.31
CA LEU A 180 -15.57 -5.60 0.04
C LEU A 180 -16.44 -4.82 -0.95
N MET A 181 -16.76 -5.45 -2.08
CA MET A 181 -17.61 -4.87 -3.11
C MET A 181 -18.78 -5.79 -3.42
N MET A 182 -19.93 -5.19 -3.68
CA MET A 182 -21.11 -5.92 -4.14
C MET A 182 -22.01 -5.00 -4.97
N LYS A 183 -22.94 -5.60 -5.72
CA LYS A 183 -23.96 -4.84 -6.44
C LYS A 183 -24.82 -4.06 -5.44
N ARG A 184 -25.17 -2.81 -5.78
CA ARG A 184 -26.02 -1.95 -4.94
C ARG A 184 -27.32 -2.64 -4.50
N SER A 185 -27.98 -3.37 -5.39
CA SER A 185 -29.21 -4.10 -5.04
C SER A 185 -28.98 -5.17 -3.99
N ARG A 186 -27.84 -5.87 -4.03
CA ARG A 186 -27.47 -6.90 -3.05
C ARG A 186 -27.11 -6.29 -1.70
N ALA A 187 -26.41 -5.14 -1.70
CA ALA A 187 -26.15 -4.41 -0.47
C ALA A 187 -27.45 -3.98 0.24
N LEU A 188 -28.45 -3.51 -0.51
CA LEU A 188 -29.74 -3.13 0.05
C LEU A 188 -30.53 -4.33 0.58
N GLU A 189 -30.48 -5.47 -0.12
CA GLU A 189 -31.13 -6.72 0.32
C GLU A 189 -30.49 -7.28 1.61
N LEU A 190 -29.17 -7.17 1.73
CA LEU A 190 -28.38 -7.63 2.89
C LEU A 190 -28.26 -6.57 3.99
N GLU A 191 -28.94 -5.43 3.85
CA GLU A 191 -28.90 -4.30 4.79
C GLU A 191 -27.47 -3.79 5.09
N GLN A 192 -26.57 -3.90 4.12
CA GLN A 192 -25.18 -3.48 4.25
C GLN A 192 -25.00 -1.98 3.99
N PRO A 193 -24.21 -1.26 4.81
CA PRO A 193 -23.97 0.17 4.62
C PRO A 193 -23.14 0.43 3.37
N ILE A 194 -23.57 1.40 2.56
CA ILE A 194 -22.86 1.80 1.33
C ILE A 194 -22.04 3.06 1.62
N ILE A 195 -20.73 2.89 1.83
CA ILE A 195 -19.82 4.01 2.13
C ILE A 195 -19.17 4.63 0.87
N ILE A 196 -19.03 3.84 -0.21
CA ILE A 196 -18.34 4.23 -1.44
C ILE A 196 -19.08 3.64 -2.66
N LYS A 197 -19.06 4.36 -3.79
CA LYS A 197 -19.47 3.84 -5.11
C LYS A 197 -18.25 3.79 -6.04
N PHE A 198 -17.96 2.61 -6.58
CA PHE A 198 -16.98 2.47 -7.66
C PHE A 198 -17.57 2.99 -8.98
N CYS A 199 -16.95 4.02 -9.56
CA CYS A 199 -17.44 4.67 -10.79
C CYS A 199 -16.75 4.16 -12.06
N GLY A 200 -15.52 3.64 -11.97
CA GLY A 200 -14.82 3.08 -13.12
C GLY A 200 -13.31 2.92 -12.88
N ALA A 201 -12.67 2.15 -13.76
CA ALA A 201 -11.21 2.04 -13.85
C ALA A 201 -10.73 2.22 -15.31
N THR A 202 -9.51 2.74 -15.48
CA THR A 202 -8.88 2.84 -16.79
C THR A 202 -7.38 2.56 -16.66
N VAL A 203 -6.81 2.00 -17.72
CA VAL A 203 -5.38 1.77 -17.85
C VAL A 203 -4.84 2.64 -18.97
N ALA A 204 -3.63 3.17 -18.78
CA ALA A 204 -2.86 3.86 -19.79
C ALA A 204 -1.46 3.22 -19.86
N CYS A 205 -0.94 3.09 -21.08
CA CYS A 205 0.38 2.53 -21.32
C CYS A 205 1.31 3.66 -21.77
N LEU A 206 2.58 3.57 -21.38
CA LEU A 206 3.63 4.50 -21.79
C LEU A 206 4.98 3.80 -21.80
N GLU A 207 6.00 4.52 -22.24
CA GLU A 207 7.38 4.03 -22.26
C GLU A 207 7.84 3.63 -20.85
N PRO A 208 8.36 2.41 -20.64
CA PRO A 208 8.79 1.93 -19.32
C PRO A 208 9.83 2.83 -18.64
N ARG A 209 10.68 3.52 -19.42
CA ARG A 209 11.74 4.40 -18.89
C ARG A 209 11.23 5.60 -18.09
N ILE A 210 9.98 6.01 -18.31
CA ILE A 210 9.34 7.15 -17.64
C ILE A 210 8.02 6.75 -16.98
N MET A 211 7.86 5.47 -16.61
CA MET A 211 6.60 4.93 -16.06
C MET A 211 5.94 5.75 -14.94
N GLY A 212 6.72 6.54 -14.18
CA GLY A 212 6.22 7.42 -13.12
C GLY A 212 5.22 8.48 -13.57
N ILE A 213 5.14 8.79 -14.87
CA ILE A 213 4.13 9.72 -15.41
C ILE A 213 2.79 9.06 -15.75
N GLY A 214 2.61 7.75 -15.50
CA GLY A 214 1.35 7.04 -15.76
C GLY A 214 0.07 7.79 -15.35
N PRO A 215 0.01 8.40 -14.15
CA PRO A 215 -1.15 9.18 -13.74
C PRO A 215 -1.50 10.36 -14.65
N THR A 216 -0.52 11.01 -15.30
CA THR A 216 -0.77 12.16 -16.18
C THR A 216 -1.55 11.78 -17.44
N LEU A 217 -1.51 10.50 -17.83
CA LEU A 217 -2.28 9.95 -18.95
C LEU A 217 -3.57 9.28 -18.47
N ALA A 218 -3.51 8.54 -17.36
CA ALA A 218 -4.65 7.78 -16.85
C ALA A 218 -5.76 8.67 -16.28
N ILE A 219 -5.42 9.75 -15.57
CA ILE A 219 -6.41 10.64 -14.93
C ILE A 219 -7.26 11.36 -15.99
N PRO A 220 -6.71 12.09 -16.98
CA PRO A 220 -7.53 12.75 -17.99
C PRO A 220 -8.36 11.76 -18.82
N LYS A 221 -7.81 10.56 -19.09
CA LYS A 221 -8.54 9.48 -19.77
C LYS A 221 -9.75 9.01 -18.96
N MET A 222 -9.64 8.93 -17.64
CA MET A 222 -10.76 8.59 -16.76
C MET A 222 -11.80 9.71 -16.73
N MET A 223 -11.36 10.95 -16.52
CA MET A 223 -12.26 12.12 -16.47
C MET A 223 -13.10 12.23 -17.75
N LYS A 224 -12.47 12.07 -18.92
CA LYS A 224 -13.17 12.03 -20.20
C LYS A 224 -14.16 10.88 -20.33
N LYS A 225 -13.83 9.68 -19.82
CA LYS A 225 -14.76 8.52 -19.83
C LYS A 225 -15.98 8.75 -18.94
N LEU A 226 -15.81 9.48 -17.84
CA LEU A 226 -16.87 9.76 -16.87
C LEU A 226 -17.60 11.08 -17.13
N ASN A 227 -17.18 11.86 -18.14
CA ASN A 227 -17.67 13.21 -18.42
C ASN A 227 -17.59 14.14 -17.18
N LEU A 228 -16.44 14.10 -16.51
CA LEU A 228 -16.08 14.97 -15.38
C LEU A 228 -15.01 15.98 -15.77
#